data_AF-A0A0K2TV31-F1
#
_entry.id   AF-A0A0K2TV31-F1
#
_cell.length_a   1.000
_cell.length_b   1.000
_cell.length_c   1.000
_cell.angle_alpha   90.00
_cell.angle_beta   90.00
_cell.angle_gamma   90.00
#
_symmetry.space_group_name_H-M   'P 1'
#
loop_
_entity.id
_entity.type
_entity.pdbx_description
1 polymer ?
#
loop_
_entity_poly.entity_id
_entity_poly.type
_entity_poly.pdbx_seq_one_letter_code
_entity_poly.pdbx_strand_id
1 'polypeptide(L)'
;MKVFAHGVEAYLSDPQNKVTDLVPELSCNMTTSASNELESRWSFGERFHRYLRNVTIKNSEFAKPHIDFLPDGTLKSVELKIMNLRPGVWSNLVWEEIGVWQSYKKESNGLDIKDIVWPGHSHVPPQGVPEKFDLTVGFLEEPPFINLSPPDPITGRCNVDRGVPCRIPNGSSGNATSGASIMKNDTTSQCCSGLCIDLLAKFADDLQFEYDLIRVEDPKWGILIFMSVIIYQLLVFGSKSEG
;
A
#
# COMPACT_ATOMS: atom_id res chain seq x y z
N MET A 1 -11.24 32.21 -3.29
CA MET A 1 -10.90 33.65 -3.18
C MET A 1 -11.21 34.28 -1.83
N LYS A 2 -12.36 34.01 -1.18
CA LYS A 2 -12.71 34.66 0.11
C LYS A 2 -11.68 34.45 1.23
N VAL A 3 -11.16 33.22 1.39
CA VAL A 3 -10.12 32.90 2.40
C VAL A 3 -8.88 33.78 2.24
N PHE A 4 -8.39 33.86 1.00
CA PHE A 4 -7.21 34.66 0.68
C PHE A 4 -7.45 36.15 0.95
N ALA A 5 -8.58 36.70 0.52
CA ALA A 5 -8.91 38.12 0.74
C ALA A 5 -8.95 38.48 2.25
N HIS A 6 -9.65 37.69 3.07
CA HIS A 6 -9.71 37.90 4.51
C HIS A 6 -8.34 37.73 5.18
N GLY A 7 -7.52 36.79 4.72
CA GLY A 7 -6.17 36.60 5.25
C GLY A 7 -5.24 37.76 4.91
N VAL A 8 -5.33 38.32 3.70
CA VAL A 8 -4.60 39.53 3.29
C VAL A 8 -5.04 40.73 4.12
N GLU A 9 -6.35 40.94 4.27
CA GLU A 9 -6.89 42.03 5.09
C GLU A 9 -6.42 41.94 6.55
N ALA A 10 -6.52 40.75 7.15
CA ALA A 10 -6.04 40.51 8.51
C ALA A 10 -4.53 40.77 8.65
N TYR A 11 -3.74 40.33 7.67
CA TYR A 11 -2.29 40.55 7.65
C TYR A 11 -1.93 42.04 7.58
N LEU A 12 -2.57 42.80 6.68
CA LEU A 12 -2.33 44.23 6.48
C LEU A 12 -2.83 45.08 7.65
N SER A 13 -3.87 44.62 8.36
CA SER A 13 -4.43 45.31 9.52
C SER A 13 -3.56 45.22 10.78
N ASP A 14 -2.62 44.27 10.84
CA ASP A 14 -1.78 44.05 12.01
C ASP A 14 -0.57 45.01 12.03
N PRO A 15 -0.46 45.93 13.01
CA PRO A 15 0.64 46.89 13.09
C PRO A 15 2.03 46.25 13.23
N GLN A 16 2.12 44.98 13.64
CA GLN A 16 3.38 44.23 13.73
C GLN A 16 3.93 43.84 12.36
N ASN A 17 3.10 43.84 11.32
CA ASN A 17 3.49 43.54 9.97
C ASN A 17 3.96 44.81 9.26
N LYS A 18 5.28 45.01 9.27
CA LYS A 18 5.95 46.11 8.55
C LYS A 18 6.05 45.83 7.04
N VAL A 19 4.93 45.52 6.37
CA VAL A 19 4.97 45.02 4.99
C VAL A 19 4.49 46.05 3.99
N THR A 20 5.37 46.30 3.01
CA THR A 20 5.17 47.16 1.85
C THR A 20 4.84 46.38 0.57
N ASP A 21 5.09 45.06 0.52
CA ASP A 21 4.72 44.21 -0.63
C ASP A 21 4.52 42.73 -0.21
N LEU A 22 3.45 42.10 -0.69
CA LEU A 22 3.10 40.68 -0.48
C LEU A 22 3.50 39.80 -1.67
N VAL A 23 4.14 40.36 -2.70
CA VAL A 23 4.61 39.62 -3.87
C VAL A 23 5.77 38.69 -3.49
N PRO A 24 5.62 37.36 -3.61
CA PRO A 24 6.74 36.45 -3.44
C PRO A 24 7.61 36.50 -4.71
N GLU A 25 8.82 37.03 -4.61
CA GLU A 25 9.82 37.00 -5.68
C GLU A 25 10.43 35.59 -5.85
N LEU A 26 9.58 34.58 -6.01
CA LEU A 26 9.95 33.18 -6.16
C LEU A 26 9.87 32.76 -7.62
N SER A 27 10.86 31.99 -8.08
CA SER A 27 10.84 31.37 -9.42
C SER A 27 11.09 29.86 -9.30
N CYS A 28 10.34 29.07 -10.08
CA CYS A 28 10.50 27.62 -10.13
C CYS A 28 11.67 27.17 -11.04
N ASN A 29 12.32 28.10 -11.74
CA ASN A 29 13.40 27.81 -12.70
C ASN A 29 14.78 27.97 -12.04
N MET A 30 15.08 27.20 -10.98
CA MET A 30 16.44 27.11 -10.46
C MET A 30 17.19 25.96 -11.16
N THR A 31 18.01 26.30 -12.15
CA THR A 31 19.09 25.42 -12.61
C THR A 31 20.20 25.44 -11.57
N THR A 32 20.34 24.35 -10.82
CA THR A 32 21.42 24.15 -9.85
C THR A 32 22.78 24.09 -10.55
N SER A 33 23.51 25.21 -10.56
CA SER A 33 24.96 25.20 -10.79
C SER A 33 25.64 25.86 -9.61
N ALA A 34 26.25 25.00 -8.78
CA ALA A 34 27.34 25.27 -7.87
C ALA A 34 27.16 26.36 -6.78
N SER A 35 27.27 25.87 -5.55
CA SER A 35 27.98 26.49 -4.41
C SER A 35 27.34 27.58 -3.56
N ASN A 36 26.04 27.83 -3.60
CA ASN A 36 25.33 28.46 -2.47
C ASN A 36 23.87 27.98 -2.45
N GLU A 37 23.48 27.23 -1.43
CA GLU A 37 22.09 26.83 -1.15
C GLU A 37 21.26 28.06 -0.77
N LEU A 38 20.95 28.93 -1.73
CA LEU A 38 20.00 30.01 -1.50
C LEU A 38 18.61 29.40 -1.53
N GLU A 39 18.14 29.00 -0.34
CA GLU A 39 16.78 28.56 -0.05
C GLU A 39 15.81 29.55 -0.70
N SER A 40 15.12 29.15 -1.77
CA SER A 40 14.08 29.95 -2.42
C SER A 40 12.87 30.02 -1.49
N ARG A 41 13.00 30.76 -0.40
CA ARG A 41 12.01 30.85 0.67
C ARG A 41 11.47 32.25 0.76
N TRP A 42 10.14 32.36 0.70
CA TRP A 42 9.47 33.61 0.99
C TRP A 42 9.55 33.89 2.50
N SER A 43 10.37 34.87 2.88
CA SER A 43 10.68 35.21 4.28
C SER A 43 9.44 35.49 5.14
N PHE A 44 8.38 36.03 4.54
CA PHE A 44 7.11 36.33 5.21
C PHE A 44 6.06 35.22 5.06
N GLY A 45 6.32 34.19 4.25
CA GLY A 45 5.34 33.17 3.89
C GLY A 45 4.78 32.40 5.07
N GLU A 46 5.64 31.98 6.01
CA GLU A 46 5.21 31.29 7.23
C GLU A 46 4.32 32.16 8.12
N ARG A 47 4.62 33.46 8.19
CA ARG A 47 3.80 34.40 8.96
C ARG A 47 2.46 34.59 8.27
N PHE A 48 2.47 34.87 6.97
CA PHE A 48 1.27 35.07 6.16
C PHE A 48 0.35 33.82 6.16
N HIS A 49 0.93 32.62 6.09
CA HIS A 49 0.20 31.36 6.19
C HIS A 49 -0.59 31.23 7.49
N ARG A 50 -0.09 31.76 8.63
CA ARG A 50 -0.85 31.77 9.89
C ARG A 50 -2.09 32.65 9.81
N TYR A 51 -2.03 33.79 9.12
CA TYR A 51 -3.22 34.63 8.91
C TYR A 51 -4.23 33.92 8.03
N LEU A 52 -3.79 33.26 6.95
CA LEU A 52 -4.67 32.45 6.09
C LEU A 52 -5.37 31.32 6.87
N ARG A 53 -4.64 30.63 7.76
CA ARG A 53 -5.17 29.54 8.60
C ARG A 53 -6.16 30.04 9.66
N ASN A 54 -5.98 31.27 10.15
CA ASN A 54 -6.83 31.87 11.18
C ASN A 54 -8.06 32.61 10.62
N VAL A 55 -8.35 32.46 9.32
CA VAL A 55 -9.57 33.02 8.73
C VAL A 55 -10.78 32.18 9.10
N THR A 56 -11.85 32.85 9.54
CA THR A 56 -13.18 32.26 9.72
C THR A 56 -14.17 32.92 8.78
N ILE A 57 -14.71 32.17 7.82
CA ILE A 57 -15.68 32.71 6.85
C ILE A 57 -17.07 32.21 7.19
N LYS A 58 -18.01 33.14 7.34
CA LYS A 58 -19.42 32.80 7.50
C LYS A 58 -19.96 32.21 6.21
N ASN A 59 -20.61 31.05 6.33
CA ASN A 59 -21.32 30.45 5.22
C ASN A 59 -22.63 31.21 4.99
N SER A 60 -23.06 31.33 3.74
CA SER A 60 -24.33 31.98 3.39
C SER A 60 -25.54 31.12 3.77
N GLU A 61 -25.35 29.81 3.86
CA GLU A 61 -26.37 28.85 4.27
C GLU A 61 -26.31 28.67 5.80
N PHE A 62 -27.39 29.01 6.51
CA PHE A 62 -27.47 28.88 7.98
C PHE A 62 -27.22 27.46 8.49
N ALA A 63 -27.50 26.44 7.67
CA ALA A 63 -27.31 25.03 8.03
C ALA A 63 -25.87 24.53 7.85
N LYS A 64 -24.98 25.31 7.20
CA LYS A 64 -23.59 24.92 6.98
C LYS A 64 -22.67 25.65 7.96
N PRO A 65 -21.67 24.96 8.54
CA PRO A 65 -20.71 25.57 9.43
C PRO A 65 -19.89 26.63 8.70
N HIS A 66 -19.24 27.49 9.49
CA HIS A 66 -18.25 28.41 8.98
C HIS A 66 -17.05 27.65 8.39
N ILE A 67 -16.36 28.29 7.45
CA ILE A 67 -15.09 27.77 6.95
C ILE A 67 -14.02 28.20 7.94
N ASP A 68 -13.48 27.23 8.67
CA ASP A 68 -12.36 27.36 9.60
C ASP A 68 -11.37 26.19 9.44
N PHE A 69 -10.12 26.41 9.83
CA PHE A 69 -9.02 25.49 9.59
C PHE A 69 -8.46 24.90 10.89
N LEU A 70 -7.95 23.68 10.80
CA LEU A 70 -7.16 23.02 11.84
C LEU A 70 -5.71 23.53 11.85
N PRO A 71 -4.93 23.25 12.90
CA PRO A 71 -3.53 23.68 12.97
C PRO A 71 -2.64 23.15 11.85
N ASP A 72 -3.02 22.08 11.16
CA ASP A 72 -2.32 21.53 10.01
C ASP A 72 -2.70 22.20 8.67
N GLY A 73 -3.70 23.08 8.66
CA GLY A 73 -4.22 23.75 7.46
C GLY A 73 -5.37 23.02 6.77
N THR A 74 -5.84 21.89 7.31
CA THR A 74 -7.03 21.21 6.78
C THR A 74 -8.32 21.89 7.25
N LEU A 75 -9.43 21.64 6.55
CA LEU A 75 -10.75 22.15 6.96
C LEU A 75 -11.23 21.43 8.21
N LYS A 76 -11.67 22.17 9.23
CA LYS A 76 -12.19 21.59 10.46
C LYS A 76 -13.55 20.91 10.26
N SER A 77 -14.38 21.48 9.39
CA SER A 77 -15.69 20.94 9.02
C SER A 77 -15.71 20.63 7.52
N VAL A 78 -16.02 19.39 7.16
CA VAL A 78 -15.95 18.91 5.78
C VAL A 78 -17.28 18.28 5.38
N GLU A 79 -17.69 18.57 4.15
CA GLU A 79 -18.79 17.90 3.45
C GLU A 79 -18.19 17.16 2.25
N LEU A 80 -18.34 15.84 2.23
CA LEU A 80 -17.85 14.97 1.16
C LEU A 80 -19.02 14.39 0.39
N LYS A 81 -18.92 14.41 -0.94
CA LYS A 81 -19.88 13.78 -1.83
C LYS A 81 -19.43 12.37 -2.15
N ILE A 82 -20.31 11.40 -1.95
CA ILE A 82 -20.08 10.00 -2.27
C ILE A 82 -20.61 9.78 -3.68
N MET A 83 -19.73 9.36 -4.58
CA MET A 83 -20.04 9.14 -5.99
C MET A 83 -19.95 7.66 -6.31
N ASN A 84 -20.90 7.14 -7.08
CA ASN A 84 -20.87 5.80 -7.64
C ASN A 84 -20.67 5.87 -9.15
N LEU A 85 -19.78 5.04 -9.69
CA LEU A 85 -19.50 4.98 -11.11
C LEU A 85 -20.45 3.99 -11.78
N ARG A 86 -21.31 4.48 -12.68
CA ARG A 86 -22.34 3.66 -13.34
C ARG A 86 -22.21 3.70 -14.87
N PRO A 87 -22.64 2.63 -15.57
CA PRO A 87 -22.79 2.67 -17.02
C PRO A 87 -23.87 3.69 -17.41
N GLY A 88 -23.50 4.63 -18.27
CA GLY A 88 -24.39 5.60 -18.90
C GLY A 88 -25.10 5.01 -20.12
N VAL A 89 -26.01 5.81 -20.69
CA VAL A 89 -26.91 5.43 -21.80
C VAL A 89 -26.16 4.92 -23.04
N TRP A 90 -24.92 5.39 -23.27
CA TRP A 90 -24.11 5.04 -24.44
C TRP A 90 -22.84 4.29 -24.07
N SER A 91 -22.88 3.42 -23.04
CA SER A 91 -21.74 2.61 -22.56
C SER A 91 -20.54 3.42 -22.02
N ASN A 92 -20.70 4.73 -21.83
CA ASN A 92 -19.75 5.57 -21.14
C ASN A 92 -19.90 5.44 -19.62
N LEU A 93 -18.84 5.60 -18.84
CA LEU A 93 -18.95 5.62 -17.38
C LEU A 93 -19.35 7.01 -16.90
N VAL A 94 -20.28 7.09 -15.95
CA VAL A 94 -20.80 8.34 -15.39
C VAL A 94 -20.74 8.26 -13.87
N TRP A 95 -20.22 9.32 -13.25
CA TRP A 95 -20.25 9.48 -11.79
C TRP A 95 -21.62 10.00 -11.34
N GLU A 96 -22.32 9.22 -10.53
CA GLU A 96 -23.60 9.60 -9.91
C GLU A 96 -23.40 9.87 -8.42
N GLU A 97 -23.90 11.01 -7.92
CA GLU A 97 -23.88 11.31 -6.49
C GLU A 97 -24.91 10.45 -5.76
N ILE A 98 -24.43 9.52 -4.94
CA ILE A 98 -25.26 8.59 -4.17
C ILE A 98 -25.40 9.00 -2.71
N GLY A 99 -24.59 9.93 -2.21
CA GLY A 99 -24.69 10.33 -0.82
C GLY A 99 -23.80 11.49 -0.47
N VAL A 100 -23.99 12.00 0.75
CA VAL A 100 -23.20 13.07 1.32
C VAL A 100 -22.82 12.69 2.75
N TRP A 101 -21.54 12.86 3.07
CA TRP A 101 -21.03 12.75 4.43
C TRP A 101 -20.63 14.12 4.96
N GLN A 102 -21.12 14.47 6.15
CA GLN A 102 -20.88 15.77 6.79
C GLN A 102 -20.27 15.56 8.17
N SER A 103 -19.00 15.95 8.35
CA SER A 103 -18.27 15.72 9.60
C SER A 103 -18.87 16.44 10.82
N TYR A 104 -19.63 17.50 10.58
CA TYR A 104 -20.24 18.34 11.60
C TYR A 104 -21.67 17.92 12.00
N LYS A 105 -22.26 16.95 11.29
CA LYS A 105 -23.57 16.39 11.65
C LYS A 105 -23.38 15.18 12.56
N LYS A 106 -24.11 15.15 13.68
CA LYS A 106 -24.07 14.02 14.64
C LYS A 106 -25.11 12.95 14.33
N GLU A 107 -26.19 13.31 13.65
CA GLU A 107 -27.26 12.38 13.27
C GLU A 107 -26.74 11.40 12.22
N SER A 108 -27.03 10.11 12.40
CA SER A 108 -26.60 9.03 11.49
C SER A 108 -25.09 9.07 11.14
N ASN A 109 -24.24 9.48 12.08
CA ASN A 109 -22.80 9.71 11.88
C ASN A 109 -22.46 10.69 10.74
N GLY A 110 -23.39 11.59 10.43
CA GLY A 110 -23.29 12.56 9.35
C GLY A 110 -23.37 11.94 7.96
N LEU A 111 -23.72 10.65 7.84
CA LEU A 111 -23.79 9.92 6.58
C LEU A 111 -25.24 9.79 6.11
N ASP A 112 -25.52 10.35 4.94
CA ASP A 112 -26.75 10.08 4.19
C ASP A 112 -26.37 9.48 2.84
N ILE A 113 -26.76 8.22 2.61
CA ILE A 113 -26.37 7.46 1.42
C ILE A 113 -27.57 6.70 0.87
N LYS A 114 -27.70 6.76 -0.45
CA LYS A 114 -28.65 6.00 -1.26
C LYS A 114 -28.05 4.63 -1.60
N ASP A 115 -28.80 3.89 -2.38
CA ASP A 115 -28.45 2.55 -2.82
C ASP A 115 -27.17 2.49 -3.68
N ILE A 116 -26.31 1.51 -3.38
CA ILE A 116 -25.03 1.29 -4.05
C ILE A 116 -25.21 0.16 -5.07
N VAL A 117 -24.88 0.45 -6.32
CA VAL A 117 -24.82 -0.55 -7.39
C VAL A 117 -23.37 -0.96 -7.56
N TRP A 118 -23.12 -2.26 -7.41
CA TRP A 118 -21.85 -2.93 -7.60
C TRP A 118 -21.68 -3.39 -9.06
N PRO A 119 -20.46 -3.78 -9.49
CA PRO A 119 -20.24 -4.38 -10.80
C PRO A 119 -21.22 -5.52 -11.08
N GLY A 120 -21.72 -5.59 -12.32
CA GLY A 120 -22.76 -6.55 -12.71
C GLY A 120 -24.20 -6.11 -12.39
N HIS A 121 -24.42 -4.83 -12.05
CA HIS A 121 -25.73 -4.28 -11.68
C HIS A 121 -26.34 -4.94 -10.44
N SER A 122 -25.49 -5.37 -9.50
CA SER A 122 -25.91 -5.97 -8.24
C SER A 122 -26.06 -4.90 -7.15
N HIS A 123 -27.11 -5.01 -6.33
CA HIS A 123 -27.28 -4.22 -5.10
C HIS A 123 -26.68 -4.92 -3.87
N VAL A 124 -26.34 -6.20 -4.02
CA VAL A 124 -25.64 -6.96 -2.98
C VAL A 124 -24.15 -6.70 -3.16
N PRO A 125 -23.43 -6.30 -2.10
CA PRO A 125 -21.98 -6.16 -2.17
C PRO A 125 -21.37 -7.48 -2.61
N PRO A 126 -20.34 -7.44 -3.49
CA PRO A 126 -19.63 -8.66 -3.84
C PRO A 126 -19.15 -9.30 -2.53
N GLN A 127 -19.27 -10.62 -2.43
CA GLN A 127 -18.63 -11.34 -1.33
C GLN A 127 -17.16 -10.93 -1.38
N GLY A 128 -16.67 -10.33 -0.28
CA GLY A 128 -15.29 -9.87 -0.21
C GLY A 128 -14.38 -11.00 -0.68
N VAL A 129 -13.32 -10.66 -1.39
CA VAL A 129 -12.25 -11.62 -1.67
C VAL A 129 -11.86 -12.15 -0.29
N PRO A 130 -12.05 -13.46 0.01
CA PRO A 130 -11.48 -14.02 1.22
C PRO A 130 -10.01 -13.63 1.19
N GLU A 131 -9.46 -13.22 2.32
CA GLU A 131 -8.05 -12.90 2.44
C GLU A 131 -7.25 -14.21 2.33
N LYS A 132 -7.28 -14.84 1.15
CA LYS A 132 -6.42 -15.95 0.79
C LYS A 132 -5.04 -15.33 0.65
N PHE A 133 -4.33 -15.29 1.76
CA PHE A 133 -2.91 -14.99 1.75
C PHE A 133 -2.21 -16.17 1.09
N ASP A 134 -1.56 -15.93 -0.04
CA ASP A 134 -0.67 -16.92 -0.65
C ASP A 134 0.73 -16.73 -0.07
N LEU A 135 1.21 -17.69 0.72
CA LEU A 135 2.52 -17.63 1.37
C LEU A 135 3.56 -18.45 0.61
N THR A 136 4.74 -17.88 0.36
CA THR A 136 5.91 -18.67 -0.09
C THR A 136 6.81 -18.97 1.10
N VAL A 137 6.96 -20.26 1.43
CA VAL A 137 7.71 -20.74 2.59
C VAL A 137 9.02 -21.38 2.13
N GLY A 138 10.13 -20.77 2.51
CA GLY A 138 11.48 -21.31 2.33
C GLY A 138 11.78 -22.39 3.37
N PHE A 139 12.34 -23.53 2.95
CA PHE A 139 12.69 -24.61 3.88
C PHE A 139 14.09 -25.21 3.63
N LEU A 140 14.60 -25.89 4.65
CA LEU A 140 15.79 -26.74 4.61
C LEU A 140 15.41 -28.19 4.92
N GLU A 141 16.11 -29.14 4.31
CA GLU A 141 15.92 -30.57 4.59
C GLU A 141 16.57 -30.90 5.94
N GLU A 142 15.76 -31.36 6.89
CA GLU A 142 16.20 -31.72 8.24
C GLU A 142 15.33 -32.87 8.77
N PRO A 143 15.74 -34.12 8.55
CA PRO A 143 15.04 -35.25 9.15
C PRO A 143 15.15 -35.22 10.68
N PRO A 144 14.06 -35.42 11.45
CA PRO A 144 12.72 -35.89 11.02
C PRO A 144 11.66 -34.78 10.79
N PHE A 145 12.06 -33.51 10.79
CA PHE A 145 11.15 -32.37 10.72
C PHE A 145 10.66 -32.08 9.31
N ILE A 146 11.55 -32.15 8.32
CA ILE A 146 11.25 -32.02 6.89
C ILE A 146 12.08 -33.03 6.11
N ASN A 147 11.41 -33.96 5.44
CA ASN A 147 11.97 -35.01 4.61
C ASN A 147 11.56 -34.79 3.15
N LEU A 148 12.46 -35.15 2.23
CA LEU A 148 12.22 -35.12 0.80
C LEU A 148 12.00 -36.54 0.26
N SER A 149 11.04 -36.66 -0.64
CA SER A 149 10.77 -37.91 -1.38
C SER A 149 10.36 -37.61 -2.82
N PRO A 150 10.69 -38.50 -3.77
CA PRO A 150 10.22 -38.34 -5.14
C PRO A 150 8.70 -38.51 -5.21
N PRO A 151 8.00 -37.79 -6.13
CA PRO A 151 6.60 -38.05 -6.42
C PRO A 151 6.37 -39.48 -6.91
N ASP A 152 5.12 -39.94 -6.83
CA ASP A 152 4.75 -41.26 -7.32
C ASP A 152 5.07 -41.38 -8.83
N PRO A 153 5.78 -42.44 -9.27
CA PRO A 153 6.31 -42.53 -10.64
C PRO A 153 5.24 -42.74 -11.71
N ILE A 154 4.00 -43.11 -11.33
CA ILE A 154 2.90 -43.37 -12.25
C ILE A 154 2.01 -42.11 -12.37
N THR A 155 1.70 -41.48 -11.24
CA THR A 155 0.77 -40.35 -11.15
C THR A 155 1.46 -38.99 -11.17
N GLY A 156 2.76 -38.94 -10.86
CA GLY A 156 3.54 -37.71 -10.75
C GLY A 156 3.13 -36.80 -9.60
N ARG A 157 2.36 -37.31 -8.62
CA ARG A 157 1.80 -36.55 -7.49
C ARG A 157 2.35 -37.05 -6.15
N CYS A 158 2.31 -36.17 -5.16
CA CYS A 158 2.55 -36.55 -3.78
C CYS A 158 1.35 -37.31 -3.22
N ASN A 159 1.62 -38.35 -2.44
CA ASN A 159 0.57 -39.04 -1.74
C ASN A 159 0.06 -38.12 -0.62
N VAL A 160 -1.25 -37.82 -0.63
CA VAL A 160 -1.91 -36.89 0.29
C VAL A 160 -1.66 -37.26 1.76
N ASP A 161 -1.56 -38.55 2.07
CA ASP A 161 -1.32 -39.04 3.43
C ASP A 161 0.17 -39.03 3.83
N ARG A 162 1.07 -38.72 2.90
CA ARG A 162 2.53 -38.82 3.10
C ARG A 162 3.30 -37.55 2.82
N GLY A 163 2.70 -36.51 2.24
CA GLY A 163 3.38 -35.24 2.01
C GLY A 163 2.72 -34.33 0.97
N VAL A 164 3.21 -33.11 0.91
CA VAL A 164 2.72 -32.04 0.03
C VAL A 164 3.77 -31.69 -1.04
N PRO A 165 3.36 -31.18 -2.21
CA PRO A 165 4.32 -30.80 -3.26
C PRO A 165 5.20 -29.63 -2.83
N CYS A 166 6.49 -29.70 -3.17
CA CYS A 166 7.47 -28.65 -2.93
C CYS A 166 8.47 -28.54 -4.09
N ARG A 167 9.11 -27.38 -4.24
CA ARG A 167 10.02 -27.07 -5.36
C ARG A 167 11.47 -27.08 -4.90
N ILE A 168 12.34 -27.70 -5.70
CA ILE A 168 13.78 -27.77 -5.45
C ILE A 168 14.55 -27.16 -6.61
N PRO A 169 15.45 -26.19 -6.36
CA PRO A 169 16.34 -25.66 -7.37
C PRO A 169 17.34 -26.72 -7.87
N ASN A 170 17.42 -26.94 -9.19
CA ASN A 170 18.24 -28.01 -9.79
C ASN A 170 19.77 -27.87 -9.56
N GLY A 171 20.26 -26.75 -9.02
CA GLY A 171 21.67 -26.58 -8.61
C GLY A 171 22.06 -27.31 -7.32
N SER A 172 21.10 -27.90 -6.61
CA SER A 172 21.28 -28.43 -5.24
C SER A 172 21.15 -29.95 -5.11
N SER A 173 20.99 -30.67 -6.23
CA SER A 173 20.97 -32.13 -6.28
C SER A 173 22.38 -32.67 -6.52
N GLY A 174 22.99 -33.27 -5.51
CA GLY A 174 24.31 -33.92 -5.59
C GLY A 174 24.37 -35.18 -6.45
N ASN A 175 23.39 -35.45 -7.31
CA ASN A 175 23.36 -36.59 -8.23
C ASN A 175 22.95 -36.12 -9.64
N ALA A 176 23.91 -35.54 -10.37
CA ALA A 176 23.74 -35.21 -11.79
C ALA A 176 24.58 -36.16 -12.65
N THR A 177 23.99 -37.26 -13.11
CA THR A 177 24.52 -38.00 -14.27
C THR A 177 24.13 -37.28 -15.55
N SER A 178 25.12 -36.59 -16.13
CA SER A 178 25.36 -36.30 -17.55
C SER A 178 24.16 -36.03 -18.48
N GLY A 179 24.08 -34.81 -19.01
CA GLY A 179 23.36 -34.53 -20.26
C GLY A 179 23.05 -33.05 -20.46
N ALA A 180 23.81 -32.39 -21.34
CA ALA A 180 23.71 -30.97 -21.63
C ALA A 180 22.32 -30.51 -22.10
N SER A 181 21.77 -29.45 -21.49
CA SER A 181 21.10 -28.35 -22.21
C SER A 181 20.67 -27.19 -21.28
N ILE A 182 21.29 -26.03 -21.51
CA ILE A 182 20.68 -24.69 -21.65
C ILE A 182 19.76 -24.17 -20.51
N MET A 183 20.27 -23.14 -19.83
CA MET A 183 19.60 -22.14 -18.98
C MET A 183 18.07 -22.06 -19.12
N LYS A 184 17.38 -22.77 -18.24
CA LYS A 184 16.09 -22.40 -17.68
C LYS A 184 16.22 -22.63 -16.17
N ASN A 185 15.61 -21.77 -15.35
CA ASN A 185 15.48 -21.99 -13.91
C ASN A 185 14.61 -23.22 -13.69
N ASP A 186 15.20 -24.40 -13.86
CA ASP A 186 14.53 -25.68 -13.82
C ASP A 186 14.41 -26.06 -12.34
N THR A 187 13.21 -25.95 -11.79
CA THR A 187 12.90 -26.40 -10.43
C THR A 187 12.23 -27.75 -10.51
N THR A 188 12.81 -28.77 -9.89
CA THR A 188 12.18 -30.09 -9.80
C THR A 188 11.14 -30.11 -8.70
N SER A 189 9.94 -30.60 -8.99
CA SER A 189 8.91 -30.83 -7.96
C SER A 189 9.20 -32.14 -7.22
N GLN A 190 9.23 -32.05 -5.88
CA GLN A 190 9.36 -33.18 -4.97
C GLN A 190 8.24 -33.18 -3.92
N CYS A 191 8.19 -34.21 -3.10
CA CYS A 191 7.22 -34.34 -2.01
C CYS A 191 7.90 -34.11 -0.68
N CYS A 192 7.43 -33.10 0.04
CA CYS A 192 7.89 -32.70 1.36
C CYS A 192 6.96 -33.28 2.43
N SER A 193 7.54 -33.85 3.48
CA SER A 193 6.79 -34.43 4.60
C SER A 193 7.51 -34.28 5.92
N GLY A 194 6.82 -34.49 7.05
CA GLY A 194 7.39 -34.39 8.39
C GLY A 194 6.66 -33.38 9.26
N LEU A 195 7.10 -33.27 10.52
CA LEU A 195 6.38 -32.53 11.56
C LEU A 195 6.09 -31.06 11.18
N CYS A 196 7.05 -30.38 10.56
CA CYS A 196 6.88 -28.97 10.17
C CYS A 196 5.85 -28.81 9.04
N ILE A 197 5.80 -29.77 8.12
CA ILE A 197 4.86 -29.78 7.00
C ILE A 197 3.44 -30.05 7.50
N ASP A 198 3.28 -31.03 8.40
CA ASP A 198 1.97 -31.38 8.98
C ASP A 198 1.38 -30.21 9.79
N LEU A 199 2.23 -29.52 10.57
CA LEU A 199 1.82 -28.34 11.32
C LEU A 199 1.43 -27.17 10.40
N LEU A 200 2.20 -26.93 9.33
CA LEU A 200 1.90 -25.90 8.35
C LEU A 200 0.57 -26.18 7.63
N ALA A 201 0.33 -27.43 7.22
CA ALA A 201 -0.93 -27.85 6.61
C ALA A 201 -2.11 -27.65 7.56
N LYS A 202 -1.95 -27.94 8.85
CA LYS A 202 -2.97 -27.66 9.86
C LYS A 202 -3.26 -26.17 10.01
N PHE A 203 -2.23 -25.32 10.06
CA PHE A 203 -2.43 -23.88 10.11
C PHE A 203 -3.11 -23.34 8.86
N ALA A 204 -2.79 -23.88 7.69
CA ALA A 204 -3.44 -23.50 6.42
C ALA A 204 -4.95 -23.81 6.45
N ASP A 205 -5.35 -24.95 7.01
CA ASP A 205 -6.76 -25.32 7.18
C ASP A 205 -7.49 -24.44 8.21
N ASP A 206 -6.88 -24.28 9.40
CA ASP A 206 -7.44 -23.52 10.53
C ASP A 206 -7.57 -22.02 10.22
N LEU A 207 -6.59 -21.45 9.49
CA LEU A 207 -6.50 -20.01 9.18
C LEU A 207 -6.91 -19.67 7.73
N GLN A 208 -7.27 -20.66 6.91
CA GLN A 208 -7.75 -20.50 5.54
C GLN A 208 -6.77 -19.75 4.60
N PHE A 209 -5.49 -20.17 4.57
CA PHE A 209 -4.48 -19.62 3.65
C PHE A 209 -3.89 -20.71 2.73
N GLU A 210 -3.32 -20.31 1.58
CA GLU A 210 -2.62 -21.20 0.66
C GLU A 210 -1.10 -20.98 0.77
N TYR A 211 -0.30 -22.01 0.51
CA TYR A 211 1.16 -21.90 0.63
C TYR A 211 1.92 -22.71 -0.43
N ASP A 212 3.07 -22.17 -0.82
CA ASP A 212 4.04 -22.78 -1.73
C ASP A 212 5.36 -23.04 -0.98
N LEU A 213 5.91 -24.25 -1.11
CA LEU A 213 7.17 -24.65 -0.49
C LEU A 213 8.34 -24.60 -1.48
N ILE A 214 9.41 -23.89 -1.12
CA ILE A 214 10.63 -23.80 -1.93
C ILE A 214 11.85 -24.13 -1.07
N ARG A 215 12.67 -25.08 -1.54
CA ARG A 215 13.93 -25.40 -0.87
C ARG A 215 14.90 -24.23 -1.09
N VAL A 216 15.53 -23.76 -0.01
CA VAL A 216 16.58 -22.75 -0.10
C VAL A 216 17.79 -23.32 -0.84
N GLU A 217 18.42 -22.53 -1.71
CA GLU A 217 19.60 -22.95 -2.50
C GLU A 217 20.81 -23.24 -1.61
N ASP A 218 21.01 -22.45 -0.56
CA ASP A 218 22.06 -22.62 0.43
C ASP A 218 21.59 -23.50 1.59
N PRO A 219 22.21 -24.67 1.85
CA PRO A 219 21.83 -25.57 2.93
C PRO A 219 22.36 -25.09 4.29
N LYS A 220 22.20 -23.80 4.61
CA LYS A 220 22.73 -23.18 5.84
C LYS A 220 21.69 -22.30 6.49
N TRP A 221 21.60 -22.41 7.81
CA TRP A 221 20.85 -21.47 8.62
C TRP A 221 21.54 -20.10 8.61
N GLY A 222 20.75 -19.04 8.47
CA GLY A 222 21.24 -17.67 8.56
C GLY A 222 21.83 -17.41 9.95
N ILE A 223 23.16 -17.36 10.04
CA ILE A 223 23.87 -16.91 11.25
C ILE A 223 24.32 -15.46 11.06
N LEU A 224 24.36 -14.69 12.15
CA LEU A 224 24.69 -13.25 12.15
C LEU A 224 26.00 -12.91 11.42
N ILE A 225 26.95 -13.85 11.33
CA ILE A 225 28.23 -13.68 10.63
C ILE A 225 28.04 -13.60 9.10
N PHE A 226 27.06 -14.33 8.54
CA PHE A 226 26.69 -14.28 7.12
C PHE A 226 25.62 -13.23 6.81
N MET A 227 24.87 -12.76 7.82
CA MET A 227 23.90 -11.66 7.63
C MET A 227 24.58 -10.34 7.23
N SER A 228 25.84 -10.11 7.62
CA SER A 228 26.57 -8.91 7.19
C SER A 228 26.82 -8.86 5.68
N VAL A 229 27.00 -10.00 5.01
CA VAL A 229 27.25 -10.02 3.55
C VAL A 229 25.93 -9.97 2.77
N ILE A 230 24.88 -10.63 3.27
CA ILE A 230 23.58 -10.65 2.61
C ILE A 230 22.82 -9.32 2.79
N ILE A 231 22.94 -8.65 3.93
CA ILE A 231 22.35 -7.31 4.13
C ILE A 231 22.93 -6.30 3.13
N TYR A 232 24.23 -6.39 2.79
CA TYR A 232 24.83 -5.51 1.78
C TYR A 232 24.34 -5.80 0.36
N GLN A 233 23.96 -7.03 0.04
CA GLN A 233 23.42 -7.37 -1.29
C GLN A 233 21.92 -7.13 -1.43
N LEU A 234 21.13 -7.26 -0.35
CA LEU A 234 19.70 -6.95 -0.35
C LEU A 234 19.38 -5.45 -0.24
N LEU A 235 20.27 -4.63 0.32
CA LEU A 235 20.12 -3.17 0.32
C LEU A 235 20.18 -2.53 -1.08
N VAL A 236 20.55 -3.27 -2.14
CA VAL A 236 20.52 -2.76 -3.52
C VAL A 236 19.17 -3.02 -4.22
N PHE A 237 18.32 -3.93 -3.73
CA PHE A 237 17.02 -4.23 -4.37
C PHE A 237 15.79 -3.72 -3.59
N GLY A 238 15.97 -3.14 -2.41
CA GLY A 238 14.90 -2.57 -1.59
C GLY A 238 14.63 -1.07 -1.83
N SER A 239 14.55 -0.63 -3.09
CA SER A 239 14.03 0.71 -3.42
C SER A 239 12.52 0.65 -3.67
N LYS A 240 11.75 0.84 -2.60
CA LYS A 240 10.54 1.68 -2.53
C LYS A 240 9.56 1.65 -3.72
N SER A 241 8.36 1.11 -3.47
CA SER A 241 7.12 1.72 -3.95
C SER A 241 6.10 1.78 -2.82
N GLU A 242 6.14 2.89 -2.09
CA GLU A 242 4.91 3.44 -1.50
C GLU A 242 4.05 3.95 -2.66
N GLY A 243 2.79 3.51 -2.70
CA GLY A 243 1.77 3.89 -3.66
C GLY A 243 0.47 3.19 -3.29
#